data_AF-A0A8S9B8W8-F1
#
_entry.id   AF-A0A8S9B8W8-F1
#
_cell.length_a   1.000
_cell.length_b   1.000
_cell.length_c   1.000
_cell.angle_alpha   90.00
_cell.angle_beta   90.00
_cell.angle_gamma   90.00
#
_symmetry.space_group_name_H-M   'P 1'
#
loop_
_entity.id
_entity.type
_entity.pdbx_description
1 polymer ?
#
loop_
_entity_poly.entity_id
_entity_poly.type
_entity_poly.pdbx_seq_one_letter_code
_entity_poly.pdbx_strand_id
1 'polypeptide(L)'
;MATYKYEPLGLDGSSTRLLRLLRGDFKNDIQCDLFEGRIRDEESMPYKALSYTWGTTEKNSEITVNGSIMPITLNLYEALQHLRTTGNDEILWVDAICIDQNNDLERSHQVRQMSSIYKGAEEVVVWLGGGTKETDIFMDCMKQLHESAVQQGGDWRLSAQLWLYHQAEIQSTFGQATTDPTASWREGLGLILSRPWFRRIWVLQEIANARVATILCGSKSVSSRTFAQAPSLIGLKPSSHCQALLDIMPGLSRKESWWAQQRDLQTLLIKFCESDATDKRDIIYALLGISSDADQSDILLPDYTKSLPQVLQDTGSFLVFHKNQEAWVKEYFNSTLPQFLTQLDSLGSRVLGIASANGDEAMVKLLLETDAVRVDGEYSYEVSAAARIKVKEVRYSQTPLWRAAEGGHVSVVQLLLEHGADINVKDYFNRTPLFIAARNRHGALVRTLLKHGAKTDIKDTDGGLALSAWAAMKWHMTIVFVQGVVRFKGGRQAN
;
A
#
# COMPACT_ATOMS: atom_id res chain seq x y z
N MET A 1 4.92 -28.50 -35.12
CA MET A 1 4.94 -29.38 -33.93
C MET A 1 3.61 -29.26 -33.21
N ALA A 2 3.25 -30.20 -32.33
CA ALA A 2 2.04 -30.06 -31.52
C ALA A 2 2.20 -28.91 -30.50
N THR A 3 1.09 -28.28 -30.12
CA THR A 3 1.08 -27.30 -29.02
C THR A 3 1.31 -28.01 -27.70
N TYR A 4 2.12 -27.41 -26.83
CA TYR A 4 2.41 -27.93 -25.50
C TYR A 4 1.13 -28.12 -24.68
N LYS A 5 1.05 -29.23 -23.95
CA LYS A 5 -0.04 -29.54 -23.02
C LYS A 5 0.56 -29.80 -21.65
N TYR A 6 -0.01 -29.16 -20.63
CA TYR A 6 0.41 -29.36 -19.25
C TYR A 6 0.06 -30.76 -18.76
N GLU A 7 1.01 -31.39 -18.08
CA GLU A 7 0.76 -32.59 -17.27
C GLU A 7 0.19 -32.15 -15.90
N PRO A 8 -0.75 -32.90 -15.29
CA PRO A 8 -1.29 -32.55 -13.98
C PRO A 8 -0.19 -32.42 -12.92
N LEU A 9 -0.22 -31.34 -12.14
CA LEU A 9 0.72 -31.13 -11.03
C LEU A 9 0.21 -31.83 -9.76
N GLY A 10 1.09 -32.48 -9.01
CA GLY A 10 0.81 -32.87 -7.64
C GLY A 10 0.45 -31.63 -6.81
N LEU A 11 -0.70 -31.63 -6.15
CA LEU A 11 -1.11 -30.53 -5.25
C LEU A 11 -0.72 -30.83 -3.80
N ASP A 12 0.28 -31.69 -3.58
CA ASP A 12 0.97 -31.78 -2.30
C ASP A 12 1.82 -30.52 -2.11
N GLY A 13 1.76 -29.92 -0.92
CA GLY A 13 1.98 -28.48 -0.71
C GLY A 13 3.37 -27.89 -0.98
N SER A 14 4.29 -28.61 -1.62
CA SER A 14 5.61 -28.13 -2.06
C SER A 14 5.86 -28.24 -3.58
N SER A 15 4.96 -28.86 -4.34
CA SER A 15 5.20 -29.16 -5.75
C SER A 15 4.96 -27.93 -6.66
N THR A 16 5.91 -27.70 -7.59
CA THR A 16 5.88 -26.68 -8.64
C THR A 16 6.44 -27.25 -9.94
N ARG A 17 6.27 -26.55 -11.07
CA ARG A 17 7.12 -26.80 -12.25
C ARG A 17 8.31 -25.86 -12.26
N LEU A 18 9.42 -26.35 -12.80
CA LEU A 18 10.61 -25.57 -13.10
C LEU A 18 10.94 -25.69 -14.58
N LEU A 19 11.43 -24.60 -15.14
CA LEU A 19 11.83 -24.47 -16.54
C LEU A 19 13.34 -24.59 -16.64
N ARG A 20 13.85 -25.63 -17.30
CA ARG A 20 15.24 -25.67 -17.75
C ARG A 20 15.31 -24.95 -19.09
N LEU A 21 15.87 -23.76 -19.10
CA LEU A 21 16.17 -22.98 -20.29
C LEU A 21 17.49 -23.48 -20.89
N LEU A 22 17.44 -24.09 -22.07
CA LEU A 22 18.64 -24.67 -22.69
C LEU A 22 19.56 -23.58 -23.22
N ARG A 23 20.86 -23.84 -23.08
CA ARG A 23 21.93 -22.98 -23.57
C ARG A 23 21.76 -22.68 -25.06
N GLY A 24 22.21 -21.50 -25.48
CA GLY A 24 22.20 -21.08 -26.88
C GLY A 24 22.42 -19.58 -27.03
N ASP A 25 22.44 -19.13 -28.27
CA ASP A 25 22.62 -17.71 -28.61
C ASP A 25 21.34 -17.09 -29.22
N PHE A 26 21.43 -15.82 -29.65
CA PHE A 26 20.33 -15.08 -30.28
C PHE A 26 19.94 -15.58 -31.68
N LYS A 27 20.69 -16.51 -32.27
CA LYS A 27 20.42 -17.10 -33.58
C LYS A 27 19.69 -18.43 -33.48
N ASN A 28 19.70 -19.07 -32.32
CA ASN A 28 19.02 -20.33 -32.09
C ASN A 28 17.63 -20.10 -31.51
N ASP A 29 16.65 -20.90 -31.95
CA ASP A 29 15.35 -20.96 -31.29
C ASP A 29 15.51 -21.30 -29.81
N ILE A 30 14.61 -20.76 -28.98
CA ILE A 30 14.59 -21.05 -27.55
C ILE A 30 14.02 -22.45 -27.34
N GLN A 31 14.83 -23.31 -26.73
CA GLN A 31 14.45 -24.65 -26.33
C GLN A 31 14.48 -24.77 -24.81
N CYS A 32 13.49 -25.44 -24.25
CA CYS A 32 13.33 -25.61 -22.82
C CYS A 32 12.83 -27.02 -22.48
N ASP A 33 13.12 -27.45 -21.25
CA ASP A 33 12.43 -28.58 -20.61
C ASP A 33 11.58 -28.07 -19.44
N LEU A 34 10.34 -28.52 -19.33
CA LEU A 34 9.48 -28.27 -18.18
C LEU A 34 9.31 -29.57 -17.39
N PHE A 35 9.63 -29.52 -16.10
CA PHE A 35 9.62 -30.68 -15.21
C PHE A 35 9.15 -30.29 -13.79
N GLU A 36 8.70 -31.27 -13.02
CA GLU A 36 8.23 -31.07 -11.64
C GLU A 36 9.41 -30.93 -10.67
N GLY A 37 9.31 -29.97 -9.76
CA GLY A 37 10.27 -29.71 -8.70
C GLY A 37 9.57 -29.42 -7.38
N ARG A 38 10.32 -29.44 -6.27
CA ARG A 38 9.81 -29.16 -4.93
C ARG A 38 10.41 -27.90 -4.34
N ILE A 39 9.57 -27.09 -3.71
CA ILE A 39 9.93 -25.86 -3.01
C ILE A 39 9.84 -26.15 -1.51
N ARG A 40 10.92 -25.92 -0.75
CA ARG A 40 11.06 -26.11 0.72
C ARG A 40 11.63 -27.45 1.23
N ASP A 41 12.23 -28.28 0.38
CA ASP A 41 12.97 -29.47 0.85
C ASP A 41 14.47 -29.16 0.90
N GLU A 42 15.24 -29.77 1.82
CA GLU A 42 16.72 -29.66 1.84
C GLU A 42 17.35 -30.16 0.53
N GLU A 43 16.60 -30.99 -0.22
CA GLU A 43 16.94 -31.49 -1.54
C GLU A 43 16.37 -30.63 -2.69
N SER A 44 15.78 -29.46 -2.41
CA SER A 44 15.21 -28.60 -3.45
C SER A 44 16.31 -28.14 -4.42
N MET A 45 16.09 -28.34 -5.71
CA MET A 45 17.06 -27.92 -6.71
C MET A 45 17.19 -26.39 -6.75
N PRO A 46 18.42 -25.86 -6.85
CA PRO A 46 18.68 -24.47 -7.17
C PRO A 46 17.90 -23.96 -8.39
N TYR A 47 17.27 -22.80 -8.27
CA TYR A 47 16.63 -22.11 -9.39
C TYR A 47 16.63 -20.59 -9.19
N LYS A 48 16.52 -19.87 -10.30
CA LYS A 48 16.25 -18.42 -10.32
C LYS A 48 14.78 -18.17 -10.60
N ALA A 49 14.21 -17.11 -10.04
CA ALA A 49 12.84 -16.69 -10.38
C ALA A 49 12.86 -15.47 -11.30
N LEU A 50 12.10 -15.50 -12.39
CA LEU A 50 11.97 -14.38 -13.30
C LEU A 50 10.85 -13.45 -12.86
N SER A 51 11.19 -12.18 -12.68
CA SER A 51 10.27 -11.06 -12.44
C SER A 51 10.24 -10.18 -13.68
N TYR A 52 9.08 -9.98 -14.27
CA TYR A 52 8.93 -9.17 -15.49
C TYR A 52 7.51 -8.59 -15.59
N THR A 53 7.24 -7.74 -16.58
CA THR A 53 5.87 -7.33 -16.91
C THR A 53 5.36 -8.04 -18.14
N TRP A 54 4.09 -8.38 -18.16
CA TRP A 54 3.53 -9.13 -19.28
C TRP A 54 3.55 -8.32 -20.57
N GLY A 55 3.35 -7.00 -20.48
CA GLY A 55 3.23 -6.12 -21.63
C GLY A 55 1.90 -6.38 -22.34
N THR A 56 1.94 -6.67 -23.64
CA THR A 56 0.78 -7.13 -24.39
C THR A 56 0.42 -8.57 -24.00
N THR A 57 -0.89 -8.90 -23.96
CA THR A 57 -1.34 -10.28 -23.70
C THR A 57 -1.28 -11.17 -24.95
N GLU A 58 -0.95 -10.60 -26.09
CA GLU A 58 -0.79 -11.30 -27.36
C GLU A 58 0.44 -12.21 -27.34
N LYS A 59 0.23 -13.50 -27.58
CA LYS A 59 1.28 -14.53 -27.60
C LYS A 59 1.81 -14.71 -29.01
N ASN A 60 2.52 -13.70 -29.52
CA ASN A 60 3.01 -13.63 -30.91
C ASN A 60 4.41 -14.26 -31.10
N SER A 61 5.01 -14.79 -30.03
CA SER A 61 6.31 -15.46 -30.05
C SER A 61 6.18 -16.91 -29.60
N GLU A 62 7.10 -17.77 -30.01
CA GLU A 62 7.03 -19.20 -29.74
C GLU A 62 8.36 -19.71 -29.18
N ILE A 63 8.27 -20.65 -28.24
CA ILE A 63 9.40 -21.41 -27.71
C ILE A 63 9.10 -22.91 -27.82
N THR A 64 10.14 -23.74 -27.85
CA THR A 64 9.98 -25.19 -27.83
C THR A 64 10.13 -25.70 -26.40
N VAL A 65 9.09 -26.32 -25.84
CA VAL A 65 9.08 -26.91 -24.49
C VAL A 65 8.80 -28.41 -24.60
N ASN A 66 9.70 -29.25 -24.09
CA ASN A 66 9.62 -30.72 -24.19
C ASN A 66 9.33 -31.19 -25.64
N GLY A 67 9.92 -30.53 -26.64
CA GLY A 67 9.71 -30.83 -28.07
C GLY A 67 8.37 -30.35 -28.68
N SER A 68 7.56 -29.61 -27.93
CA SER A 68 6.28 -29.04 -28.37
C SER A 68 6.32 -27.51 -28.41
N ILE A 69 5.48 -26.88 -29.23
CA ILE A 69 5.45 -25.41 -29.33
C ILE A 69 4.61 -24.82 -28.19
N MET A 70 5.17 -23.86 -27.47
CA MET A 70 4.45 -23.05 -26.49
C MET A 70 4.45 -21.57 -26.93
N PRO A 71 3.27 -20.98 -27.21
CA PRO A 71 3.17 -19.57 -27.52
C PRO A 71 3.32 -18.73 -26.24
N ILE A 72 4.12 -17.67 -26.32
CA ILE A 72 4.43 -16.74 -25.24
C ILE A 72 4.42 -15.28 -25.73
N THR A 73 4.41 -14.33 -24.79
CA THR A 73 4.48 -12.90 -25.13
C THR A 73 5.89 -12.52 -25.60
N LEU A 74 5.99 -11.47 -26.42
CA LEU A 74 7.27 -10.98 -26.92
C LEU A 74 8.21 -10.59 -25.78
N ASN A 75 7.71 -9.92 -24.73
CA ASN A 75 8.55 -9.50 -23.61
C ASN A 75 9.13 -10.69 -22.84
N LEU A 76 8.38 -11.78 -22.70
CA LEU A 76 8.90 -13.00 -22.09
C LEU A 76 9.93 -13.68 -22.99
N TYR A 77 9.69 -13.71 -24.30
CA TYR A 77 10.65 -14.24 -25.26
C TYR A 77 11.99 -13.50 -25.19
N GLU A 78 11.96 -12.16 -25.18
CA GLU A 78 13.15 -11.32 -25.03
C GLU A 78 13.85 -11.58 -23.68
N ALA A 79 13.10 -11.66 -22.58
CA ALA A 79 13.66 -11.97 -21.26
C ALA A 79 14.41 -13.31 -21.26
N LEU A 80 13.79 -14.38 -21.77
CA LEU A 80 14.42 -15.70 -21.87
C LEU A 80 15.66 -15.64 -22.79
N GLN A 81 15.58 -14.93 -23.91
CA GLN A 81 16.70 -14.81 -24.83
C GLN A 81 17.91 -14.12 -24.19
N HIS A 82 17.69 -13.11 -23.35
CA HIS A 82 18.74 -12.43 -22.59
C HIS A 82 19.29 -13.24 -21.40
N LEU A 83 18.52 -14.19 -20.89
CA LEU A 83 18.95 -15.11 -19.82
C LEU A 83 19.72 -16.32 -20.33
N ARG A 84 19.57 -16.68 -21.61
CA ARG A 84 20.32 -17.78 -22.22
C ARG A 84 21.80 -17.47 -22.26
N THR A 85 22.59 -18.45 -21.82
CA THR A 85 24.04 -18.44 -22.00
C THR A 85 24.45 -19.50 -23.01
N THR A 86 25.65 -19.38 -23.60
CA THR A 86 26.18 -20.43 -24.49
C THR A 86 26.81 -21.59 -23.74
N GLY A 87 27.13 -21.41 -22.45
CA GLY A 87 27.88 -22.38 -21.66
C GLY A 87 26.99 -23.39 -20.92
N ASN A 88 25.97 -22.90 -20.21
CA ASN A 88 25.18 -23.69 -19.28
C ASN A 88 23.68 -23.49 -19.49
N ASP A 89 22.93 -24.54 -19.17
CA ASP A 89 21.47 -24.47 -19.07
C ASP A 89 21.09 -23.81 -17.74
N GLU A 90 20.03 -23.02 -17.73
CA GLU A 90 19.57 -22.27 -16.56
C GLU A 90 18.26 -22.87 -16.03
N ILE A 91 18.14 -23.04 -14.72
CA ILE A 91 16.88 -23.49 -14.08
C ILE A 91 16.12 -22.26 -13.58
N LEU A 92 14.94 -22.05 -14.13
CA LEU A 92 14.10 -20.88 -13.89
C LEU A 92 12.73 -21.28 -13.35
N TRP A 93 12.16 -20.40 -12.55
CA TRP A 93 10.73 -20.34 -12.30
C TRP A 93 10.14 -19.10 -12.98
N VAL A 94 9.12 -19.30 -13.81
CA VAL A 94 8.45 -18.25 -14.57
C VAL A 94 6.94 -18.46 -14.46
N ASP A 95 6.22 -17.52 -13.86
CA ASP A 95 4.76 -17.61 -13.62
C ASP A 95 3.97 -18.03 -14.88
N ALA A 96 4.24 -17.39 -16.01
CA ALA A 96 3.54 -17.60 -17.27
C ALA A 96 3.82 -18.96 -17.95
N ILE A 97 4.85 -19.70 -17.53
CA ILE A 97 5.23 -20.99 -18.10
C ILE A 97 5.04 -22.13 -17.10
N CYS A 98 5.49 -21.94 -15.85
CA CYS A 98 5.47 -22.97 -14.82
C CYS A 98 4.06 -23.26 -14.27
N ILE A 99 3.14 -22.30 -14.40
CA ILE A 99 1.75 -22.41 -13.97
C ILE A 99 0.86 -22.61 -15.21
N ASP A 100 -0.01 -23.62 -15.19
CA ASP A 100 -1.09 -23.74 -16.15
C ASP A 100 -2.13 -22.64 -15.91
N GLN A 101 -2.02 -21.58 -16.69
CA GLN A 101 -2.89 -20.40 -16.59
C GLN A 101 -4.38 -20.71 -16.87
N ASN A 102 -4.68 -21.87 -17.48
CA ASN A 102 -6.06 -22.30 -17.77
C ASN A 102 -6.67 -23.18 -16.66
N ASN A 103 -5.91 -23.49 -15.60
CA ASN A 103 -6.36 -24.30 -14.48
C ASN A 103 -6.48 -23.46 -13.20
N ASP A 104 -7.71 -23.08 -12.84
CA ASP A 104 -7.99 -22.19 -11.71
C ASP A 104 -7.56 -22.77 -10.35
N LEU A 105 -7.62 -24.10 -10.18
CA LEU A 105 -7.18 -24.76 -8.94
C LEU A 105 -5.67 -24.68 -8.79
N GLU A 106 -4.94 -24.93 -9.88
CA GLU A 106 -3.48 -24.82 -9.92
C GLU A 106 -3.05 -23.36 -9.71
N ARG A 107 -3.67 -22.41 -10.42
CA ARG A 107 -3.37 -20.98 -10.28
C ARG A 107 -3.56 -20.52 -8.83
N SER A 108 -4.67 -20.90 -8.20
CA SER A 108 -4.97 -20.54 -6.82
C SER A 108 -3.99 -21.17 -5.82
N HIS A 109 -3.58 -22.42 -6.06
CA HIS A 109 -2.56 -23.10 -5.27
C HIS A 109 -1.18 -22.40 -5.39
N GLN A 110 -0.77 -22.07 -6.61
CA GLN A 110 0.53 -21.45 -6.89
C GLN A 110 0.60 -20.01 -6.35
N VAL A 111 -0.50 -19.23 -6.42
CA VAL A 111 -0.57 -17.90 -5.77
C VAL A 111 -0.33 -17.98 -4.27
N ARG A 112 -0.87 -19.00 -3.58
CA ARG A 112 -0.60 -19.22 -2.15
C ARG A 112 0.85 -19.59 -1.86
N GLN A 113 1.56 -20.14 -2.85
CA GLN A 113 2.96 -20.52 -2.71
C GLN A 113 3.93 -19.42 -3.14
N MET A 114 3.51 -18.38 -3.88
CA MET A 114 4.38 -17.34 -4.47
C MET A 114 5.43 -16.81 -3.51
N SER A 115 5.05 -16.44 -2.29
CA SER A 115 5.99 -15.95 -1.27
C SER A 115 7.13 -16.94 -1.01
N SER A 116 6.83 -18.24 -1.02
CA SER A 116 7.77 -19.33 -0.79
C SER A 116 8.65 -19.59 -1.99
N ILE A 117 8.11 -19.44 -3.20
CA ILE A 117 8.85 -19.57 -4.44
C ILE A 117 9.94 -18.51 -4.49
N TYR A 118 9.57 -17.24 -4.35
CA TYR A 118 10.54 -16.14 -4.42
C TYR A 118 11.51 -16.12 -3.22
N LYS A 119 11.07 -16.60 -2.05
CA LYS A 119 11.96 -16.77 -0.89
C LYS A 119 12.95 -17.93 -1.06
N GLY A 120 12.55 -18.99 -1.76
CA GLY A 120 13.37 -20.18 -2.02
C GLY A 120 14.31 -20.04 -3.22
N ALA A 121 14.02 -19.13 -4.14
CA ALA A 121 14.89 -18.85 -5.29
C ALA A 121 16.28 -18.36 -4.84
N GLU A 122 17.32 -18.82 -5.53
CA GLU A 122 18.69 -18.37 -5.25
C GLU A 122 18.86 -16.87 -5.53
N GLU A 123 18.17 -16.42 -6.58
CA GLU A 123 18.17 -15.08 -7.12
C GLU A 123 16.82 -14.80 -7.81
N VAL A 124 16.34 -13.56 -7.66
CA VAL A 124 15.24 -13.02 -8.48
C VAL A 124 15.82 -12.13 -9.58
N VAL A 125 15.61 -12.53 -10.82
CA VAL A 125 16.03 -11.77 -12.00
C VAL A 125 14.89 -10.84 -12.39
N VAL A 126 15.13 -9.54 -12.34
CA VAL A 126 14.17 -8.52 -12.73
C VAL A 126 14.44 -8.07 -14.14
N TRP A 127 13.63 -8.54 -15.09
CA TRP A 127 13.68 -8.10 -16.48
C TRP A 127 12.84 -6.85 -16.66
N LEU A 128 13.51 -5.74 -16.96
CA LEU A 128 12.84 -4.47 -17.21
C LEU A 128 12.53 -4.23 -18.68
N GLY A 129 12.95 -5.09 -19.62
CA GLY A 129 12.80 -4.88 -21.07
C GLY A 129 14.09 -4.41 -21.75
N GLY A 130 14.01 -4.18 -23.07
CA GLY A 130 15.15 -3.75 -23.90
C GLY A 130 15.87 -2.48 -23.41
N GLY A 131 17.15 -2.36 -23.73
CA GLY A 131 17.98 -1.20 -23.41
C GLY A 131 17.88 -0.07 -24.45
N THR A 132 18.05 1.17 -24.01
CA THR A 132 18.37 2.33 -24.85
C THR A 132 19.79 2.78 -24.55
N LYS A 133 20.32 3.70 -25.37
CA LYS A 133 21.64 4.29 -25.14
C LYS A 133 21.75 4.91 -23.73
N GLU A 134 20.72 5.60 -23.29
CA GLU A 134 20.67 6.30 -22.00
C GLU A 134 20.60 5.30 -20.84
N THR A 135 19.77 4.26 -20.95
CA THR A 135 19.71 3.22 -19.91
C THR A 135 20.99 2.41 -19.84
N ASP A 136 21.63 2.12 -20.98
CA ASP A 136 22.87 1.36 -21.03
C ASP A 136 24.02 2.12 -20.36
N ILE A 137 24.14 3.44 -20.63
CA ILE A 137 25.11 4.31 -19.95
C ILE A 137 24.90 4.27 -18.44
N PHE A 138 23.64 4.40 -17.98
CA PHE A 138 23.33 4.34 -16.57
C PHE A 138 23.70 2.98 -15.94
N MET A 139 23.32 1.88 -16.58
CA MET A 139 23.57 0.53 -16.08
C MET A 139 25.07 0.20 -16.03
N ASP A 140 25.84 0.59 -17.05
CA ASP A 140 27.30 0.42 -17.07
C ASP A 140 27.98 1.22 -15.96
N CYS A 141 27.54 2.46 -15.73
CA CYS A 141 28.03 3.31 -14.64
C CYS A 141 27.79 2.67 -13.26
N MET A 142 26.57 2.19 -13.01
CA MET A 142 26.25 1.53 -11.74
C MET A 142 27.04 0.23 -11.53
N LYS A 143 27.32 -0.50 -12.62
CA LYS A 143 28.16 -1.70 -12.57
C LYS A 143 29.61 -1.36 -12.21
N GLN A 144 30.20 -0.34 -12.85
CA GLN A 144 31.55 0.13 -12.51
C GLN A 144 31.65 0.59 -11.06
N LEU A 145 30.66 1.34 -10.58
CA LEU A 145 30.61 1.77 -9.18
C LEU A 145 30.56 0.58 -8.22
N HIS A 146 29.75 -0.44 -8.53
CA HIS A 146 29.70 -1.66 -7.73
C HIS A 146 31.06 -2.36 -7.67
N GLU A 147 31.71 -2.53 -8.81
CA GLU A 147 33.03 -3.20 -8.91
C GLU A 147 34.10 -2.45 -8.10
N SER A 148 34.16 -1.12 -8.21
CA SER A 148 35.07 -0.29 -7.40
C SER A 148 34.79 -0.37 -5.90
N ALA A 149 33.51 -0.39 -5.50
CA ALA A 149 33.10 -0.50 -4.10
C ALA A 149 33.51 -1.84 -3.47
N VAL A 150 33.34 -2.93 -4.22
CA VAL A 150 33.72 -4.28 -3.79
C VAL A 150 35.23 -4.38 -3.58
N GLN A 151 36.03 -3.75 -4.46
CA GLN A 151 37.49 -3.70 -4.32
C GLN A 151 37.96 -2.97 -3.05
N GLN A 152 37.17 -2.05 -2.50
CA GLN A 152 37.50 -1.28 -1.30
C GLN A 152 36.85 -1.80 0.00
N GLY A 153 36.48 -3.10 0.04
CA GLY A 153 35.99 -3.74 1.26
C GLY A 153 34.47 -3.61 1.49
N GLY A 154 33.71 -3.16 0.50
CA GLY A 154 32.25 -3.29 0.48
C GLY A 154 31.46 -2.28 1.31
N ASP A 155 32.09 -1.21 1.82
CA ASP A 155 31.37 -0.09 2.43
C ASP A 155 30.83 0.85 1.35
N TRP A 156 29.52 0.76 1.11
CA TRP A 156 28.83 1.59 0.13
C TRP A 156 28.85 3.10 0.47
N ARG A 157 29.02 3.49 1.74
CA ARG A 157 29.09 4.90 2.15
C ARG A 157 30.42 5.53 1.75
N LEU A 158 31.49 4.73 1.72
CA LEU A 158 32.74 5.07 1.06
C LEU A 158 32.55 5.16 -0.46
N SER A 159 31.66 4.36 -1.06
CA SER A 159 31.31 4.46 -2.49
C SER A 159 30.63 5.77 -2.87
N ALA A 160 29.90 6.43 -1.96
CA ALA A 160 29.36 7.78 -2.17
C ALA A 160 30.46 8.87 -2.14
N GLN A 161 31.60 8.62 -1.50
CA GLN A 161 32.78 9.50 -1.58
C GLN A 161 33.59 9.20 -2.86
N LEU A 162 33.73 7.93 -3.22
CA LEU A 162 34.32 7.48 -4.49
C LEU A 162 33.49 7.92 -5.70
N TRP A 163 32.18 8.12 -5.53
CA TRP A 163 31.27 8.65 -6.54
C TRP A 163 31.73 10.01 -7.07
N LEU A 164 32.13 10.93 -6.19
CA LEU A 164 32.64 12.25 -6.57
C LEU A 164 33.99 12.15 -7.30
N TYR A 165 34.81 11.16 -6.97
CA TYR A 165 36.12 10.92 -7.60
C TYR A 165 35.97 10.26 -8.98
N HIS A 166 35.16 9.20 -9.09
CA HIS A 166 34.90 8.49 -10.34
C HIS A 166 34.01 9.26 -11.30
N GLN A 167 33.25 10.27 -10.86
CA GLN A 167 32.52 11.15 -11.76
C GLN A 167 33.45 11.78 -12.82
N ALA A 168 34.68 12.16 -12.43
CA ALA A 168 35.69 12.70 -13.34
C ALA A 168 36.32 11.63 -14.27
N GLU A 169 36.48 10.40 -13.78
CA GLU A 169 37.10 9.30 -14.52
C GLU A 169 36.11 8.66 -15.53
N ILE A 170 34.86 8.48 -15.12
CA ILE A 170 33.74 8.00 -15.96
C ILE A 170 33.46 9.03 -17.07
N GLN A 171 33.58 10.33 -16.80
CA GLN A 171 33.48 11.39 -17.81
C GLN A 171 34.55 11.27 -18.91
N SER A 172 35.76 10.80 -18.58
CA SER A 172 36.82 10.53 -19.55
C SER A 172 36.55 9.26 -20.40
N THR A 173 35.84 8.29 -19.84
CA THR A 173 35.56 6.99 -20.47
C THR A 173 34.35 7.05 -21.42
N PHE A 174 33.29 7.81 -21.07
CA PHE A 174 32.05 7.87 -21.85
C PHE A 174 31.98 9.03 -22.86
N GLY A 175 33.03 9.87 -22.96
CA GLY A 175 33.32 10.69 -24.14
C GLY A 175 32.22 11.65 -24.62
N GLN A 176 31.26 12.05 -23.77
CA GLN A 176 30.24 13.01 -24.16
C GLN A 176 30.60 14.42 -23.69
N ALA A 177 30.70 15.34 -24.66
CA ALA A 177 30.78 16.78 -24.45
C ALA A 177 29.45 17.33 -23.90
N THR A 178 29.05 16.89 -22.71
CA THR A 178 27.90 17.42 -21.98
C THR A 178 28.42 18.23 -20.80
N THR A 179 27.82 19.40 -20.60
CA THR A 179 28.15 20.31 -19.49
C THR A 179 27.70 19.79 -18.13
N ASP A 180 26.86 18.73 -18.09
CA ASP A 180 26.46 18.00 -16.88
C ASP A 180 26.35 16.48 -17.15
N PRO A 181 27.37 15.67 -16.78
CA PRO A 181 27.34 14.20 -16.92
C PRO A 181 26.21 13.53 -16.14
N THR A 182 25.74 14.16 -15.05
CA THR A 182 24.68 13.59 -14.20
C THR A 182 23.31 13.70 -14.87
N ALA A 183 23.15 14.57 -15.87
CA ALA A 183 21.90 14.69 -16.62
C ALA A 183 21.56 13.41 -17.39
N SER A 184 22.54 12.83 -18.10
CA SER A 184 22.33 11.59 -18.87
C SER A 184 22.02 10.40 -17.95
N TRP A 185 22.60 10.36 -16.75
CA TRP A 185 22.28 9.31 -15.77
C TRP A 185 20.90 9.47 -15.17
N ARG A 186 20.48 10.70 -14.86
CA ARG A 186 19.12 10.99 -14.39
C ARG A 186 18.09 10.63 -15.45
N GLU A 187 18.39 10.89 -16.72
CA GLU A 187 17.56 10.49 -17.85
C GLU A 187 17.47 8.96 -17.95
N GLY A 188 18.60 8.25 -17.96
CA GLY A 188 18.63 6.78 -17.99
C GLY A 188 17.87 6.14 -16.84
N LEU A 189 18.10 6.58 -15.60
CA LEU A 189 17.35 6.09 -14.44
C LEU A 189 15.86 6.47 -14.52
N GLY A 190 15.53 7.68 -14.97
CA GLY A 190 14.15 8.12 -15.17
C GLY A 190 13.39 7.26 -16.19
N LEU A 191 14.04 6.87 -17.29
CA LEU A 191 13.49 5.95 -18.28
C LEU A 191 13.28 4.54 -17.71
N ILE A 192 14.13 4.09 -16.79
CA ILE A 192 13.96 2.79 -16.12
C ILE A 192 12.81 2.84 -15.11
N LEU A 193 12.77 3.86 -14.26
CA LEU A 193 11.76 4.01 -13.19
C LEU A 193 10.35 4.31 -13.74
N SER A 194 10.24 4.77 -14.99
CA SER A 194 8.95 4.96 -15.66
C SER A 194 8.36 3.69 -16.26
N ARG A 195 9.10 2.57 -16.25
CA ARG A 195 8.65 1.31 -16.84
C ARG A 195 7.48 0.71 -16.04
N PRO A 196 6.53 0.02 -16.72
CA PRO A 196 5.34 -0.54 -16.06
C PRO A 196 5.64 -1.50 -14.91
N TRP A 197 6.83 -2.09 -14.88
CA TRP A 197 7.24 -3.00 -13.82
C TRP A 197 7.17 -2.36 -12.44
N PHE A 198 7.51 -1.08 -12.30
CA PHE A 198 7.44 -0.37 -11.02
C PHE A 198 6.01 -0.13 -10.52
N ARG A 199 4.99 -0.30 -11.37
CA ARG A 199 3.58 -0.13 -11.00
C ARG A 199 2.88 -1.46 -10.71
N ARG A 200 3.29 -2.58 -11.33
CA ARG A 200 2.61 -3.88 -11.19
C ARG A 200 2.59 -4.35 -9.73
N ILE A 201 1.40 -4.60 -9.16
CA ILE A 201 1.27 -4.95 -7.73
C ILE A 201 2.02 -6.24 -7.34
N TRP A 202 1.98 -7.27 -8.19
CA TRP A 202 2.52 -8.58 -7.85
C TRP A 202 4.05 -8.58 -7.69
N VAL A 203 4.77 -7.65 -8.34
CA VAL A 203 6.24 -7.54 -8.21
C VAL A 203 6.69 -7.25 -6.79
N LEU A 204 5.79 -6.72 -5.95
CA LEU A 204 6.09 -6.45 -4.55
C LEU A 204 6.39 -7.75 -3.79
N GLN A 205 5.65 -8.84 -4.03
CA GLN A 205 5.97 -10.13 -3.44
C GLN A 205 7.28 -10.70 -3.98
N GLU A 206 7.51 -10.53 -5.29
CA GLU A 206 8.68 -11.04 -6.00
C GLU A 206 9.95 -10.42 -5.43
N ILE A 207 9.93 -9.10 -5.24
CA ILE A 207 11.06 -8.35 -4.69
C ILE A 207 11.17 -8.52 -3.19
N ALA A 208 10.10 -8.27 -2.42
CA ALA A 208 10.16 -8.27 -0.96
C ALA A 208 10.66 -9.61 -0.39
N ASN A 209 10.25 -10.73 -0.99
CA ASN A 209 10.66 -12.07 -0.56
C ASN A 209 12.02 -12.50 -1.10
N ALA A 210 12.55 -11.84 -2.15
CA ALA A 210 13.86 -12.16 -2.70
C ALA A 210 14.97 -12.01 -1.66
N ARG A 211 15.87 -13.00 -1.61
CA ARG A 211 17.13 -12.91 -0.84
C ARG A 211 18.17 -12.08 -1.57
N VAL A 212 18.27 -12.27 -2.88
CA VAL A 212 19.16 -11.56 -3.81
C VAL A 212 18.34 -11.24 -5.05
N ALA A 213 18.54 -10.07 -5.66
CA ALA A 213 17.95 -9.75 -6.94
C ALA A 213 18.94 -9.04 -7.86
N THR A 214 18.78 -9.27 -9.16
CA THR A 214 19.57 -8.61 -10.21
C THR A 214 18.63 -7.95 -11.20
N ILE A 215 18.91 -6.68 -11.50
CA ILE A 215 18.14 -5.86 -12.42
C ILE A 215 18.75 -5.99 -13.81
N LEU A 216 17.97 -6.42 -14.79
CA LEU A 216 18.35 -6.55 -16.19
C LEU A 216 17.61 -5.49 -17.03
N CYS A 217 18.35 -4.83 -17.90
CA CYS A 217 17.83 -3.91 -18.89
C CYS A 217 18.61 -4.10 -20.19
N GLY A 218 17.97 -4.69 -21.21
CA GLY A 218 18.67 -5.14 -22.41
C GLY A 218 19.80 -6.12 -22.09
N SER A 219 20.99 -5.87 -22.61
CA SER A 219 22.19 -6.71 -22.35
C SER A 219 22.91 -6.35 -21.05
N LYS A 220 22.43 -5.35 -20.29
CA LYS A 220 23.09 -4.84 -19.10
C LYS A 220 22.42 -5.36 -17.83
N SER A 221 23.22 -5.54 -16.79
CA SER A 221 22.74 -6.01 -15.50
C SER A 221 23.45 -5.33 -14.34
N VAL A 222 22.73 -5.11 -13.23
CA VAL A 222 23.29 -4.60 -11.98
C VAL A 222 22.58 -5.24 -10.78
N SER A 223 23.27 -5.41 -9.66
CA SER A 223 22.62 -5.92 -8.43
C SER A 223 21.53 -4.96 -7.94
N SER A 224 20.43 -5.49 -7.41
CA SER A 224 19.36 -4.69 -6.79
C SER A 224 19.88 -3.82 -5.64
N ARG A 225 20.88 -4.32 -4.91
CA ARG A 225 21.53 -3.61 -3.81
C ARG A 225 22.13 -2.29 -4.28
N THR A 226 22.85 -2.31 -5.40
CA THR A 226 23.46 -1.11 -5.98
C THR A 226 22.41 -0.24 -6.68
N PHE A 227 21.48 -0.86 -7.42
CA PHE A 227 20.42 -0.14 -8.12
C PHE A 227 19.55 0.70 -7.19
N ALA A 228 19.16 0.15 -6.03
CA ALA A 228 18.30 0.83 -5.07
C ALA A 228 18.90 2.11 -4.47
N GLN A 229 20.23 2.26 -4.52
CA GLN A 229 20.94 3.45 -4.02
C GLN A 229 21.14 4.53 -5.08
N ALA A 230 20.93 4.18 -6.36
CA ALA A 230 21.20 5.06 -7.49
C ALA A 230 20.52 6.43 -7.39
N PRO A 231 19.22 6.56 -7.01
CA PRO A 231 18.57 7.87 -6.93
C PRO A 231 19.28 8.83 -5.97
N SER A 232 19.67 8.34 -4.78
CA SER A 232 20.38 9.14 -3.78
C SER A 232 21.75 9.58 -4.26
N LEU A 233 22.47 8.72 -5.00
CA LEU A 233 23.81 9.02 -5.54
C LEU A 233 23.76 10.11 -6.63
N ILE A 234 22.79 10.04 -7.53
CA ILE A 234 22.67 10.98 -8.66
C ILE A 234 21.82 12.23 -8.34
N GLY A 235 21.28 12.32 -7.13
CA GLY A 235 20.38 13.39 -6.70
C GLY A 235 19.02 13.38 -7.40
N LEU A 236 18.55 12.22 -7.86
CA LEU A 236 17.23 12.05 -8.46
C LEU A 236 16.22 11.72 -7.35
N LYS A 237 15.07 12.38 -7.36
CA LYS A 237 13.94 12.09 -6.46
C LYS A 237 12.89 11.28 -7.21
N PRO A 238 12.78 9.96 -6.97
CA PRO A 238 11.70 9.16 -7.54
C PRO A 238 10.33 9.63 -7.00
N SER A 239 9.25 9.16 -7.62
CA SER A 239 7.93 9.24 -7.00
C SER A 239 7.92 8.50 -5.65
N SER A 240 7.00 8.86 -4.76
CA SER A 240 6.80 8.18 -3.47
C SER A 240 6.63 6.66 -3.65
N HIS A 241 5.83 6.26 -4.64
CA HIS A 241 5.59 4.87 -5.01
C HIS A 241 6.87 4.14 -5.45
N CYS A 242 7.62 4.71 -6.40
CA CYS A 242 8.86 4.08 -6.88
C CYS A 242 9.91 4.03 -5.77
N GLN A 243 10.03 5.06 -4.95
CA GLN A 243 10.94 5.06 -3.79
C GLN A 243 10.57 3.94 -2.81
N ALA A 244 9.28 3.75 -2.52
CA ALA A 244 8.82 2.67 -1.66
C ALA A 244 9.20 1.29 -2.22
N LEU A 245 9.17 1.10 -3.55
CA LEU A 245 9.62 -0.15 -4.17
C LEU A 245 11.14 -0.34 -4.05
N LEU A 246 11.94 0.72 -4.26
CA LEU A 246 13.40 0.67 -4.08
C LEU A 246 13.79 0.37 -2.62
N ASP A 247 13.03 0.91 -1.66
CA ASP A 247 13.23 0.69 -0.22
C ASP A 247 13.10 -0.79 0.17
N ILE A 248 12.25 -1.54 -0.54
CA ILE A 248 12.02 -2.97 -0.30
C ILE A 248 12.92 -3.90 -1.11
N MET A 249 13.82 -3.37 -1.96
CA MET A 249 14.76 -4.20 -2.72
C MET A 249 15.81 -4.87 -1.82
N PRO A 250 16.28 -6.09 -2.13
CA PRO A 250 17.32 -6.75 -1.34
C PRO A 250 18.58 -5.89 -1.21
N GLY A 251 19.01 -5.61 0.02
CA GLY A 251 20.18 -4.78 0.28
C GLY A 251 20.05 -3.93 1.55
N LEU A 252 20.77 -2.81 1.55
CA LEU A 252 20.82 -1.86 2.66
C LEU A 252 19.53 -1.05 2.80
N SER A 253 18.87 -0.74 1.69
CA SER A 253 17.61 0.03 1.67
C SER A 253 16.55 -0.59 2.57
N ARG A 254 16.43 -1.92 2.64
CA ARG A 254 15.52 -2.60 3.57
C ARG A 254 15.80 -2.32 5.04
N LYS A 255 17.08 -2.18 5.41
CA LYS A 255 17.51 -2.03 6.80
C LYS A 255 17.40 -0.59 7.28
N GLU A 256 17.55 0.37 6.37
CA GLU A 256 17.60 1.80 6.68
C GLU A 256 16.27 2.53 6.41
N SER A 257 15.33 1.92 5.70
CA SER A 257 14.03 2.51 5.34
C SER A 257 12.91 2.14 6.31
N TRP A 258 11.70 2.64 6.01
CA TRP A 258 10.45 2.30 6.69
C TRP A 258 10.18 0.79 6.75
N TRP A 259 10.73 0.01 5.81
CA TRP A 259 10.56 -1.43 5.75
C TRP A 259 11.08 -2.16 6.99
N ALA A 260 12.15 -1.67 7.63
CA ALA A 260 12.64 -2.25 8.89
C ALA A 260 11.80 -1.86 10.12
N GLN A 261 11.02 -0.79 10.00
CA GLN A 261 10.33 -0.15 11.14
C GLN A 261 8.90 -0.65 11.28
N GLN A 262 8.12 -0.61 10.19
CA GLN A 262 6.69 -0.87 10.21
C GLN A 262 6.25 -1.48 8.87
N ARG A 263 5.77 -2.73 8.91
CA ARG A 263 5.33 -3.49 7.74
C ARG A 263 3.91 -4.02 7.89
N ASP A 264 3.09 -3.37 8.70
CA ASP A 264 1.67 -3.72 8.77
C ASP A 264 0.96 -3.45 7.45
N LEU A 265 -0.20 -4.09 7.28
CA LEU A 265 -0.98 -4.01 6.06
C LEU A 265 -1.39 -2.57 5.73
N GLN A 266 -1.68 -1.75 6.74
CA GLN A 266 -2.05 -0.33 6.55
C GLN A 266 -0.90 0.43 5.89
N THR A 267 0.32 0.30 6.42
CA THR A 267 1.52 0.95 5.91
C THR A 267 1.79 0.52 4.47
N LEU A 268 1.68 -0.78 4.17
CA LEU A 268 1.88 -1.29 2.83
C LEU A 268 0.84 -0.74 1.84
N LEU A 269 -0.44 -0.70 2.23
CA LEU A 269 -1.51 -0.14 1.40
C LEU A 269 -1.29 1.35 1.11
N ILE A 270 -0.80 2.13 2.09
CA ILE A 270 -0.46 3.55 1.89
C ILE A 270 0.71 3.69 0.92
N LYS A 271 1.79 2.90 1.11
CA LYS A 271 3.01 2.97 0.31
C LYS A 271 2.81 2.55 -1.15
N PHE A 272 1.89 1.62 -1.40
CA PHE A 272 1.66 1.01 -2.71
C PHE A 272 0.24 1.25 -3.25
N CYS A 273 -0.48 2.26 -2.76
CA CYS A 273 -1.83 2.62 -3.25
C CYS A 273 -1.86 2.97 -4.74
N GLU A 274 -0.70 3.33 -5.29
CA GLU A 274 -0.46 3.75 -6.66
C GLU A 274 -0.12 2.59 -7.62
N SER A 275 -0.14 1.35 -7.15
CA SER A 275 0.09 0.16 -7.95
C SER A 275 -1.06 -0.16 -8.91
N ASP A 276 -0.72 -0.79 -10.03
CA ASP A 276 -1.63 -1.31 -11.03
C ASP A 276 -1.86 -2.81 -10.84
N ALA A 277 -3.12 -3.21 -10.99
CA ALA A 277 -3.55 -4.60 -10.94
C ALA A 277 -4.64 -4.87 -11.97
N THR A 278 -4.61 -6.06 -12.59
CA THR A 278 -5.66 -6.51 -13.50
C THR A 278 -6.97 -6.73 -12.73
N ASP A 279 -6.90 -7.42 -11.59
CA ASP A 279 -8.00 -7.49 -10.64
C ASP A 279 -7.77 -6.47 -9.52
N LYS A 280 -8.77 -5.62 -9.26
CA LYS A 280 -8.68 -4.58 -8.24
C LYS A 280 -8.47 -5.14 -6.82
N ARG A 281 -8.85 -6.40 -6.56
CA ARG A 281 -8.65 -7.07 -5.27
C ARG A 281 -7.18 -7.35 -4.98
N ASP A 282 -6.36 -7.49 -6.03
CA ASP A 282 -4.93 -7.82 -5.89
C ASP A 282 -4.14 -6.69 -5.23
N ILE A 283 -4.62 -5.45 -5.30
CA ILE A 283 -4.07 -4.31 -4.55
C ILE A 283 -3.97 -4.62 -3.05
N ILE A 284 -4.88 -5.44 -2.53
CA ILE A 284 -4.86 -5.92 -1.14
C ILE A 284 -4.16 -7.28 -1.06
N TYR A 285 -4.60 -8.25 -1.87
CA TYR A 285 -4.14 -9.64 -1.73
C TYR A 285 -2.64 -9.82 -1.95
N ALA A 286 -2.04 -9.06 -2.86
CA ALA A 286 -0.60 -9.13 -3.09
C ALA A 286 0.21 -8.65 -1.87
N LEU A 287 -0.36 -7.80 -1.02
CA LEU A 287 0.31 -7.25 0.17
C LEU A 287 0.21 -8.15 1.40
N LEU A 288 -0.79 -9.04 1.47
CA LEU A 288 -1.01 -9.91 2.62
C LEU A 288 0.20 -10.78 2.94
N GLY A 289 0.81 -11.39 1.91
CA GLY A 289 1.96 -12.29 2.07
C GLY A 289 3.29 -11.60 2.43
N ILE A 290 3.31 -10.27 2.55
CA ILE A 290 4.50 -9.49 2.94
C ILE A 290 4.23 -8.58 4.15
N SER A 291 2.99 -8.55 4.62
CA SER A 291 2.53 -7.79 5.80
C SER A 291 2.94 -8.51 7.08
N SER A 292 3.41 -7.79 8.09
CA SER A 292 3.81 -8.39 9.37
C SER A 292 2.64 -8.83 10.25
N ASP A 293 1.44 -8.27 10.05
CA ASP A 293 0.23 -8.53 10.84
C ASP A 293 -0.83 -9.36 10.11
N ALA A 294 -0.72 -9.49 8.79
CA ALA A 294 -1.60 -10.31 7.95
C ALA A 294 -0.91 -11.55 7.36
N ASP A 295 0.42 -11.60 7.27
CA ASP A 295 1.10 -12.82 6.82
C ASP A 295 0.76 -13.97 7.78
N GLN A 296 0.33 -15.10 7.21
CA GLN A 296 -0.12 -16.29 7.94
C GLN A 296 -1.31 -16.06 8.88
N SER A 297 -2.05 -14.97 8.71
CA SER A 297 -3.28 -14.73 9.43
C SER A 297 -4.43 -15.56 8.85
N ASP A 298 -5.11 -16.34 9.68
CA ASP A 298 -6.37 -17.01 9.31
C ASP A 298 -7.55 -16.02 9.21
N ILE A 299 -7.31 -14.73 9.46
CA ILE A 299 -8.34 -13.69 9.57
C ILE A 299 -8.67 -13.09 8.21
N LEU A 300 -7.64 -12.72 7.43
CA LEU A 300 -7.79 -12.06 6.13
C LEU A 300 -7.06 -12.87 5.07
N LEU A 301 -7.82 -13.67 4.32
CA LEU A 301 -7.30 -14.54 3.27
C LEU A 301 -7.79 -14.11 1.88
N PRO A 302 -6.99 -14.31 0.82
CA PRO A 302 -7.43 -14.13 -0.55
C PRO A 302 -8.62 -15.04 -0.89
N ASP A 303 -9.73 -14.45 -1.33
CA ASP A 303 -10.94 -15.16 -1.72
C ASP A 303 -11.60 -14.45 -2.92
N TYR A 304 -11.30 -14.97 -4.11
CA TYR A 304 -11.83 -14.40 -5.36
C TYR A 304 -13.32 -14.70 -5.59
N THR A 305 -13.99 -15.44 -4.70
CA THR A 305 -15.46 -15.53 -4.73
C THR A 305 -16.12 -14.28 -4.17
N LYS A 306 -15.40 -13.50 -3.34
CA LYS A 306 -15.90 -12.24 -2.79
C LYS A 306 -15.84 -11.12 -3.81
N SER A 307 -16.89 -10.30 -3.81
CA SER A 307 -16.90 -9.03 -4.54
C SER A 307 -15.89 -8.05 -3.95
N LEU A 308 -15.39 -7.10 -4.74
CA LEU A 308 -14.46 -6.07 -4.27
C LEU A 308 -14.99 -5.33 -3.01
N PRO A 309 -16.27 -4.91 -2.92
CA PRO A 309 -16.81 -4.30 -1.70
C PRO A 309 -16.66 -5.20 -0.46
N GLN A 310 -16.93 -6.50 -0.56
CA GLN A 310 -16.76 -7.43 0.56
C GLN A 310 -15.29 -7.53 0.99
N VAL A 311 -14.35 -7.51 0.03
CA VAL A 311 -12.91 -7.49 0.34
C VAL A 311 -12.53 -6.19 1.07
N LEU A 312 -13.05 -5.04 0.64
CA LEU A 312 -12.81 -3.76 1.33
C LEU A 312 -13.38 -3.77 2.75
N GLN A 313 -14.55 -4.37 2.94
CA GLN A 313 -15.16 -4.53 4.25
C GLN A 313 -14.35 -5.41 5.20
N ASP A 314 -13.93 -6.58 4.72
CA ASP A 314 -13.08 -7.50 5.48
C ASP A 314 -11.74 -6.82 5.83
N THR A 315 -11.16 -6.10 4.87
CA THR A 315 -9.90 -5.37 5.05
C THR A 315 -10.06 -4.25 6.06
N GLY A 316 -11.11 -3.43 5.94
CA GLY A 316 -11.38 -2.34 6.90
C GLY A 316 -11.60 -2.85 8.32
N SER A 317 -12.36 -3.95 8.47
CA SER A 317 -12.53 -4.63 9.76
C SER A 317 -11.20 -5.09 10.33
N PHE A 318 -10.35 -5.71 9.50
CA PHE A 318 -9.02 -6.16 9.91
C PHE A 318 -8.13 -4.98 10.35
N LEU A 319 -8.08 -3.89 9.57
CA LEU A 319 -7.23 -2.74 9.87
C LEU A 319 -7.62 -2.02 11.18
N VAL A 320 -8.90 -2.02 11.55
CA VAL A 320 -9.38 -1.34 12.76
C VAL A 320 -9.38 -2.25 13.98
N PHE A 321 -9.76 -3.52 13.82
CA PHE A 321 -10.00 -4.42 14.95
C PHE A 321 -8.99 -5.56 15.06
N HIS A 322 -8.11 -5.75 14.06
CA HIS A 322 -7.21 -6.91 13.93
C HIS A 322 -7.94 -8.27 14.00
N LYS A 323 -9.24 -8.29 13.66
CA LYS A 323 -10.08 -9.49 13.59
C LYS A 323 -11.19 -9.34 12.56
N ASN A 324 -11.71 -10.49 12.12
CA ASN A 324 -12.86 -10.55 11.23
C ASN A 324 -14.13 -10.39 12.06
N GLN A 325 -14.79 -9.24 11.92
CA GLN A 325 -15.97 -8.91 12.70
C GLN A 325 -17.27 -9.37 12.02
N GLU A 326 -18.37 -9.26 12.74
CA GLU A 326 -19.71 -9.56 12.25
C GLU A 326 -20.11 -8.64 11.09
N ALA A 327 -21.11 -9.09 10.31
CA ALA A 327 -21.58 -8.38 9.12
C ALA A 327 -22.00 -6.92 9.38
N TRP A 328 -22.59 -6.64 10.54
CA TRP A 328 -23.03 -5.28 10.89
C TRP A 328 -21.85 -4.30 11.07
N VAL A 329 -20.69 -4.77 11.54
CA VAL A 329 -19.47 -3.95 11.66
C VAL A 329 -18.94 -3.60 10.27
N LYS A 330 -19.00 -4.58 9.35
CA LYS A 330 -18.49 -4.46 7.99
C LYS A 330 -19.19 -3.41 7.16
N GLU A 331 -20.48 -3.16 7.42
CA GLU A 331 -21.26 -2.15 6.69
C GLU A 331 -20.69 -0.73 6.80
N TYR A 332 -19.90 -0.43 7.84
CA TYR A 332 -19.22 0.85 8.01
C TYR A 332 -18.07 1.10 7.02
N PHE A 333 -17.60 0.06 6.32
CA PHE A 333 -16.48 0.13 5.38
C PHE A 333 -16.93 0.12 3.90
N ASN A 334 -18.20 0.43 3.65
CA ASN A 334 -18.75 0.54 2.31
C ASN A 334 -18.15 1.73 1.54
N SER A 335 -17.20 1.44 0.66
CA SER A 335 -16.51 2.45 -0.15
C SER A 335 -16.04 1.89 -1.48
N THR A 336 -15.71 2.79 -2.40
CA THR A 336 -14.93 2.40 -3.59
C THR A 336 -13.46 2.23 -3.21
N LEU A 337 -12.70 1.42 -3.93
CA LEU A 337 -11.27 1.22 -3.64
C LEU A 337 -10.46 2.55 -3.55
N PRO A 338 -10.60 3.54 -4.47
CA PRO A 338 -9.90 4.81 -4.33
C PRO A 338 -10.27 5.59 -3.06
N GLN A 339 -11.57 5.60 -2.71
CA GLN A 339 -12.02 6.20 -1.46
C GLN A 339 -11.46 5.45 -0.25
N PHE A 340 -11.44 4.13 -0.27
CA PHE A 340 -10.86 3.32 0.81
C PHE A 340 -9.39 3.67 1.03
N LEU A 341 -8.59 3.67 -0.03
CA LEU A 341 -7.14 3.93 0.03
C LEU A 341 -6.82 5.35 0.53
N THR A 342 -7.58 6.37 0.10
CA THR A 342 -7.39 7.76 0.56
C THR A 342 -7.76 7.98 2.03
N GLN A 343 -8.44 7.01 2.66
CA GLN A 343 -8.99 7.14 4.01
C GLN A 343 -8.22 6.31 5.05
N LEU A 344 -7.22 5.53 4.63
CA LEU A 344 -6.49 4.59 5.48
C LEU A 344 -5.95 5.24 6.76
N ASP A 345 -5.32 6.41 6.67
CA ASP A 345 -4.73 7.11 7.83
C ASP A 345 -5.75 7.54 8.90
N SER A 346 -7.01 7.67 8.52
CA SER A 346 -8.09 8.18 9.40
C SER A 346 -9.25 7.20 9.52
N LEU A 347 -9.07 5.94 9.10
CA LEU A 347 -10.15 4.98 8.96
C LEU A 347 -10.92 4.77 10.28
N GLY A 348 -10.20 4.51 11.38
CA GLY A 348 -10.79 4.34 12.70
C GLY A 348 -11.56 5.59 13.19
N SER A 349 -10.95 6.77 13.10
CA SER A 349 -11.57 8.05 13.50
C SER A 349 -12.83 8.36 12.69
N ARG A 350 -12.82 8.05 11.39
CA ARG A 350 -13.97 8.24 10.50
C ARG A 350 -15.13 7.33 10.89
N VAL A 351 -14.86 6.03 11.10
CA VAL A 351 -15.87 5.05 11.50
C VAL A 351 -16.45 5.45 12.86
N LEU A 352 -15.60 5.87 13.81
CA LEU A 352 -16.04 6.37 15.12
C LEU A 352 -16.98 7.57 14.99
N GLY A 353 -16.66 8.52 14.12
CA GLY A 353 -17.51 9.68 13.91
C GLY A 353 -18.83 9.38 13.19
N ILE A 354 -18.85 8.43 12.24
CA ILE A 354 -20.10 7.94 11.61
C ILE A 354 -20.98 7.25 12.66
N ALA A 355 -20.42 6.31 13.42
CA ALA A 355 -21.13 5.63 14.50
C ALA A 355 -21.68 6.63 15.53
N SER A 356 -20.88 7.64 15.86
CA SER A 356 -21.29 8.70 16.79
C SER A 356 -22.42 9.56 16.25
N ALA A 357 -22.42 9.91 14.96
CA ALA A 357 -23.49 10.65 14.31
C ALA A 357 -24.81 9.86 14.27
N ASN A 358 -24.71 8.53 14.10
CA ASN A 358 -25.86 7.63 14.03
C ASN A 358 -26.39 7.22 15.42
N GLY A 359 -25.63 7.48 16.48
CA GLY A 359 -25.99 7.05 17.84
C GLY A 359 -25.75 5.55 18.07
N ASP A 360 -24.87 4.92 17.29
CA ASP A 360 -24.55 3.50 17.41
C ASP A 360 -23.60 3.26 18.59
N GLU A 361 -24.19 3.13 19.77
CA GLU A 361 -23.48 2.89 21.02
C GLU A 361 -22.62 1.62 20.99
N ALA A 362 -23.08 0.55 20.34
CA ALA A 362 -22.35 -0.71 20.25
C ALA A 362 -21.06 -0.56 19.44
N MET A 363 -21.15 0.10 18.27
CA MET A 363 -19.97 0.40 17.45
C MET A 363 -19.00 1.35 18.16
N VAL A 364 -19.51 2.42 18.77
CA VAL A 364 -18.65 3.38 19.50
C VAL A 364 -17.91 2.67 20.62
N LYS A 365 -18.59 1.84 21.41
CA LYS A 365 -17.95 1.07 22.48
C LYS A 365 -16.88 0.13 21.94
N LEU A 366 -17.19 -0.62 20.89
CA LEU A 366 -16.24 -1.54 20.26
C LEU A 366 -14.98 -0.82 19.76
N LEU A 367 -15.10 0.38 19.19
CA LEU A 367 -13.97 1.17 18.70
C LEU A 367 -13.13 1.76 19.83
N LEU A 368 -13.76 2.24 20.91
CA LEU A 368 -13.06 2.81 22.05
C LEU A 368 -12.32 1.76 22.88
N GLU A 369 -12.71 0.48 22.79
CA GLU A 369 -11.96 -0.65 23.35
C GLU A 369 -10.70 -0.99 22.54
N THR A 370 -10.47 -0.38 21.37
CA THR A 370 -9.25 -0.56 20.57
C THR A 370 -8.23 0.56 20.82
N ASP A 371 -6.95 0.21 20.90
CA ASP A 371 -5.85 1.19 21.01
C ASP A 371 -5.62 2.00 19.72
N ALA A 372 -6.26 1.61 18.61
CA ALA A 372 -6.04 2.16 17.28
C ALA A 372 -6.83 3.45 17.00
N VAL A 373 -7.82 3.82 17.84
CA VAL A 373 -8.75 4.92 17.55
C VAL A 373 -8.51 6.11 18.48
N ARG A 374 -8.25 7.28 17.89
CA ARG A 374 -8.17 8.55 18.65
C ARG A 374 -9.58 9.08 18.89
N VAL A 375 -9.97 9.24 20.15
CA VAL A 375 -11.30 9.72 20.57
C VAL A 375 -11.61 11.12 20.02
N ASP A 376 -10.61 12.00 20.00
CA ASP A 376 -10.70 13.35 19.43
C ASP A 376 -10.22 13.43 17.97
N GLY A 377 -10.15 12.30 17.27
CA GLY A 377 -9.70 12.24 15.89
C GLY A 377 -10.54 13.14 14.97
N GLU A 378 -9.94 14.21 14.47
CA GLU A 378 -10.56 15.04 13.42
C GLU A 378 -10.51 14.29 12.09
N TYR A 379 -11.60 14.34 11.33
CA TYR A 379 -11.64 13.82 9.95
C TYR A 379 -12.52 14.71 9.07
N SER A 380 -12.14 14.87 7.80
CA SER A 380 -12.87 15.69 6.83
C SER A 380 -13.98 14.89 6.14
N TYR A 381 -15.10 15.55 5.87
CA TYR A 381 -16.16 15.05 4.98
C TYR A 381 -16.31 15.99 3.78
N GLU A 382 -16.45 15.42 2.58
CA GLU A 382 -16.90 16.18 1.41
C GLU A 382 -18.42 16.34 1.50
N VAL A 383 -18.90 17.59 1.61
CA VAL A 383 -20.32 17.87 1.45
C VAL A 383 -20.61 18.06 -0.03
N SER A 384 -21.19 17.06 -0.69
CA SER A 384 -21.62 17.15 -2.10
C SER A 384 -22.86 18.04 -2.31
N ALA A 385 -23.08 19.07 -1.48
CA ALA A 385 -24.23 19.98 -1.58
C ALA A 385 -23.87 21.42 -1.96
N ALA A 386 -22.62 21.70 -2.34
CA ALA A 386 -22.23 23.04 -2.83
C ALA A 386 -21.45 22.97 -4.14
N ALA A 387 -22.03 22.34 -5.16
CA ALA A 387 -21.62 22.54 -6.55
C ALA A 387 -21.97 23.98 -6.99
N ARG A 388 -21.21 24.99 -6.54
CA ARG A 388 -21.10 26.31 -7.21
C ARG A 388 -20.10 27.33 -6.66
N ILE A 389 -19.28 27.03 -5.65
CA ILE A 389 -18.29 28.01 -5.17
C ILE A 389 -16.88 27.41 -5.26
N LYS A 390 -16.02 28.01 -6.09
CA LYS A 390 -14.56 27.79 -6.09
C LYS A 390 -13.95 28.40 -4.82
N VAL A 391 -14.26 27.84 -3.64
CA VAL A 391 -13.48 28.11 -2.43
C VAL A 391 -12.56 26.92 -2.21
N LYS A 392 -11.29 27.19 -1.90
CA LYS A 392 -10.37 26.18 -1.35
C LYS A 392 -11.09 25.35 -0.29
N GLU A 393 -10.96 24.03 -0.40
CA GLU A 393 -11.41 22.99 0.56
C GLU A 393 -11.83 23.53 1.94
N VAL A 394 -13.15 23.60 2.19
CA VAL A 394 -13.64 23.88 3.54
C VAL A 394 -13.58 22.58 4.33
N ARG A 395 -12.49 22.40 5.09
CA ARG A 395 -12.32 21.26 6.01
C ARG A 395 -13.14 21.53 7.27
N TYR A 396 -14.26 20.82 7.41
CA TYR A 396 -14.97 20.76 8.69
C TYR A 396 -14.26 19.76 9.61
N SER A 397 -13.55 20.22 10.62
CA SER A 397 -13.09 19.37 11.71
C SER A 397 -14.25 19.14 12.68
N GLN A 398 -14.90 17.97 12.56
CA GLN A 398 -15.95 17.56 13.49
C GLN A 398 -15.49 16.30 14.19
N THR A 399 -15.26 16.39 15.50
CA THR A 399 -14.91 15.23 16.32
C THR A 399 -16.13 14.34 16.55
N PRO A 400 -15.92 13.07 16.92
CA PRO A 400 -17.00 12.15 17.29
C PRO A 400 -17.97 12.74 18.32
N LEU A 401 -17.46 13.46 19.32
CA LEU A 401 -18.28 14.10 20.36
C LEU A 401 -19.19 15.18 19.77
N TRP A 402 -18.67 16.00 18.84
CA TRP A 402 -19.45 17.02 18.17
C TRP A 402 -20.59 16.40 17.35
N ARG A 403 -20.32 15.31 16.62
CA ARG A 403 -21.31 14.57 15.81
C ARG A 403 -22.40 13.94 16.68
N ALA A 404 -22.03 13.28 17.77
CA ALA A 404 -22.99 12.73 18.72
C ALA A 404 -23.87 13.83 19.33
N ALA A 405 -23.29 15.00 19.59
CA ALA A 405 -24.02 16.14 20.14
C ALA A 405 -24.99 16.79 19.14
N GLU A 406 -24.65 16.81 17.86
CA GLU A 406 -25.54 17.26 16.78
C GLU A 406 -26.80 16.37 16.70
N GLY A 407 -26.63 15.05 16.81
CA GLY A 407 -27.70 14.05 16.80
C GLY A 407 -28.48 13.94 18.12
N GLY A 408 -27.93 14.44 19.24
CA GLY A 408 -28.58 14.37 20.55
C GLY A 408 -28.37 13.05 21.29
N HIS A 409 -27.38 12.25 20.87
CA HIS A 409 -27.13 10.89 21.35
C HIS A 409 -26.45 10.90 22.72
N VAL A 410 -27.25 10.94 23.78
CA VAL A 410 -26.77 11.13 25.16
C VAL A 410 -25.83 10.00 25.61
N SER A 411 -26.14 8.74 25.31
CA SER A 411 -25.32 7.60 25.76
C SER A 411 -23.95 7.60 25.07
N VAL A 412 -23.92 7.81 23.75
CA VAL A 412 -22.67 7.97 23.00
C VAL A 412 -21.83 9.13 23.52
N VAL A 413 -22.44 10.28 23.83
CA VAL A 413 -21.72 11.42 24.43
C VAL A 413 -21.11 11.06 25.78
N GLN A 414 -21.85 10.36 26.65
CA GLN A 414 -21.31 9.92 27.94
C GLN A 414 -20.10 8.99 27.74
N LEU A 415 -20.24 8.00 26.85
CA LEU A 415 -19.19 7.05 26.55
C LEU A 415 -17.91 7.71 26.01
N LEU A 416 -18.06 8.68 25.09
CA LEU A 416 -16.92 9.44 24.56
C LEU A 416 -16.23 10.30 25.64
N LEU A 417 -16.99 10.92 26.54
CA LEU A 417 -16.45 11.71 27.65
C LEU A 417 -15.72 10.84 28.68
N GLU A 418 -16.23 9.65 28.97
CA GLU A 418 -15.58 8.66 29.84
C GLU A 418 -14.22 8.21 29.28
N HIS A 419 -14.06 8.21 27.96
CA HIS A 419 -12.81 7.91 27.26
C HIS A 419 -11.97 9.17 26.95
N GLY A 420 -12.28 10.31 27.59
CA GLY A 420 -11.42 11.48 27.59
C GLY A 420 -11.61 12.47 26.44
N ALA A 421 -12.71 12.39 25.69
CA ALA A 421 -13.03 13.37 24.64
C ALA A 421 -13.04 14.82 25.17
N ASP A 422 -12.53 15.78 24.40
CA ASP A 422 -12.58 17.19 24.79
C ASP A 422 -14.02 17.74 24.70
N ILE A 423 -14.64 17.92 25.88
CA ILE A 423 -15.99 18.46 26.02
C ILE A 423 -16.18 19.87 25.43
N ASN A 424 -15.09 20.63 25.25
CA ASN A 424 -15.09 21.99 24.75
C ASN A 424 -14.50 22.12 23.35
N VAL A 425 -14.38 21.00 22.62
CA VAL A 425 -13.93 20.99 21.23
C VAL A 425 -14.74 21.97 20.39
N LYS A 426 -14.08 22.62 19.44
CA LYS A 426 -14.65 23.70 18.63
C LYS A 426 -14.59 23.30 17.17
N ASP A 427 -15.71 23.49 16.47
CA ASP A 427 -15.69 23.45 15.01
C ASP A 427 -15.13 24.76 14.41
N TYR A 428 -15.10 24.84 13.09
CA TYR A 428 -14.64 26.02 12.34
C TYR A 428 -15.37 27.32 12.70
N PHE A 429 -16.62 27.23 13.16
CA PHE A 429 -17.43 28.37 13.59
C PHE A 429 -17.30 28.63 15.09
N ASN A 430 -16.29 28.05 15.75
CA ASN A 430 -16.07 28.11 17.19
C ASN A 430 -17.26 27.56 18.00
N ARG A 431 -18.10 26.70 17.40
CA ARG A 431 -19.27 26.09 18.05
C ARG A 431 -18.84 24.83 18.79
N THR A 432 -19.27 24.72 20.04
CA THR A 432 -18.98 23.57 20.91
C THR A 432 -20.09 22.50 20.85
N PRO A 433 -19.84 21.27 21.35
CA PRO A 433 -20.88 20.27 21.58
C PRO A 433 -22.08 20.83 22.36
N LEU A 434 -21.84 21.69 23.35
CA LEU A 434 -22.90 22.35 24.10
C LEU A 434 -23.72 23.32 23.22
N PHE A 435 -23.04 24.09 22.37
CA PHE A 435 -23.69 25.02 21.45
C PHE A 435 -24.62 24.28 20.47
N ILE A 436 -24.11 23.22 19.82
CA ILE A 436 -24.88 22.48 18.83
C ILE A 436 -26.06 21.73 19.47
N ALA A 437 -25.87 21.14 20.66
CA ALA A 437 -26.94 20.48 21.41
C ALA A 437 -28.05 21.46 21.82
N ALA A 438 -27.68 22.67 22.25
CA ALA A 438 -28.61 23.75 22.58
C ALA A 438 -29.40 24.21 21.35
N ARG A 439 -28.71 24.46 20.23
CA ARG A 439 -29.31 24.89 18.96
C ARG A 439 -30.30 23.86 18.43
N ASN A 440 -29.95 22.58 18.50
CA ASN A 440 -30.78 21.47 18.01
C ASN A 440 -31.83 21.00 19.04
N ARG A 441 -31.94 21.68 20.19
CA ARG A 441 -32.96 21.43 21.23
C ARG A 441 -32.83 20.10 21.98
N HIS A 442 -31.63 19.54 22.04
CA HIS A 442 -31.33 18.30 22.76
C HIS A 442 -31.19 18.55 24.26
N GLY A 443 -32.29 18.91 24.92
CA GLY A 443 -32.28 19.41 26.30
C GLY A 443 -31.75 18.40 27.35
N ALA A 444 -31.90 17.10 27.12
CA ALA A 444 -31.30 16.07 27.97
C ALA A 444 -29.77 16.08 27.85
N LEU A 445 -29.27 16.13 26.61
CA LEU A 445 -27.85 16.23 26.32
C LEU A 445 -27.23 17.53 26.88
N VAL A 446 -27.90 18.67 26.74
CA VAL A 446 -27.43 19.95 27.33
C VAL A 446 -27.20 19.80 28.84
N ARG A 447 -28.13 19.17 29.57
CA ARG A 447 -27.95 18.91 31.01
C ARG A 447 -26.76 17.98 31.26
N THR A 448 -26.59 16.94 30.46
CA THR A 448 -25.45 16.01 30.56
C THR A 448 -24.12 16.71 30.33
N LEU A 449 -23.99 17.53 29.29
CA LEU A 449 -22.76 18.28 28.98
C LEU A 449 -22.43 19.29 30.09
N LEU A 450 -23.43 20.01 30.63
CA LEU A 450 -23.22 20.91 31.76
C LEU A 450 -22.78 20.16 33.02
N LYS A 451 -23.33 18.97 33.28
CA LYS A 451 -22.93 18.13 34.42
C LYS A 451 -21.46 17.69 34.31
N HIS A 452 -20.96 17.47 33.09
CA HIS A 452 -19.57 17.12 32.82
C HIS A 452 -18.65 18.34 32.65
N GLY A 453 -19.12 19.56 32.96
CA GLY A 453 -18.27 20.75 33.00
C GLY A 453 -18.09 21.47 31.67
N ALA A 454 -19.00 21.31 30.71
CA ALA A 454 -18.96 22.06 29.46
C ALA A 454 -18.98 23.58 29.71
N LYS A 455 -18.08 24.31 29.06
CA LYS A 455 -17.97 25.77 29.15
C LYS A 455 -19.17 26.43 28.49
N THR A 456 -19.76 27.39 29.20
CA THR A 456 -21.01 28.07 28.80
C THR A 456 -20.78 29.46 28.20
N ASP A 457 -19.55 29.96 28.32
CA ASP A 457 -19.10 31.29 27.94
C ASP A 457 -18.38 31.33 26.58
N ILE A 458 -18.22 30.18 25.91
CA ILE A 458 -17.67 30.09 24.57
C ILE A 458 -18.70 30.62 23.56
N LYS A 459 -18.28 31.63 22.79
CA LYS A 459 -19.08 32.26 21.73
C LYS A 459 -18.73 31.66 20.37
N ASP A 460 -19.73 31.47 19.50
CA ASP A 460 -19.47 31.16 18.09
C ASP A 460 -18.88 32.38 17.35
N THR A 461 -18.60 32.23 16.05
CA THR A 461 -18.06 33.31 15.21
C THR A 461 -18.97 34.53 15.09
N ASP A 462 -20.28 34.37 15.32
CA ASP A 462 -21.27 35.45 15.28
C ASP A 462 -21.49 36.09 16.66
N GLY A 463 -20.74 35.65 17.68
CA GLY A 463 -20.81 36.16 19.05
C GLY A 463 -21.94 35.53 19.90
N GLY A 464 -22.65 34.53 19.38
CA GLY A 464 -23.72 33.81 20.05
C GLY A 464 -23.21 32.84 21.11
N LEU A 465 -23.89 32.77 22.26
CA LEU A 465 -23.60 31.81 23.34
C LEU A 465 -24.48 30.57 23.20
N ALA A 466 -23.95 29.41 23.63
CA ALA A 466 -24.71 28.17 23.65
C ALA A 466 -26.04 28.28 24.43
N LEU A 467 -25.98 28.92 25.61
CA LEU A 467 -27.16 29.07 26.47
C LEU A 467 -28.11 30.18 26.00
N SER A 468 -27.66 31.17 25.22
CA SER A 468 -28.57 32.13 24.59
C SER A 468 -29.37 31.48 23.47
N ALA A 469 -28.75 30.59 22.68
CA ALA A 469 -29.46 29.79 21.69
C ALA A 469 -30.52 28.87 22.32
N TRP A 470 -30.22 28.31 23.50
CA TRP A 470 -31.18 27.49 24.24
C TRP A 470 -32.34 28.31 24.87
N ALA A 471 -32.01 29.45 25.50
CA ALA A 471 -32.97 30.31 26.19
C ALA A 471 -33.94 31.02 25.24
N ALA A 472 -33.48 31.45 24.06
CA ALA A 472 -34.30 32.13 23.07
C ALA A 472 -35.47 31.30 22.54
N MET A 473 -35.47 29.97 22.76
CA MET A 473 -36.50 29.06 22.23
C MET A 473 -37.35 28.36 23.31
N LYS A 474 -36.98 28.45 24.59
CA LYS A 474 -37.85 28.08 25.72
C LYS A 474 -38.49 29.35 26.28
N TRP A 475 -39.73 29.63 25.86
CA TRP A 475 -40.51 30.80 26.27
C TRP A 475 -40.69 30.98 27.80
N HIS A 476 -40.22 30.05 28.66
CA HIS A 476 -40.36 30.11 30.13
C HIS A 476 -39.19 29.54 30.95
N MET A 477 -37.93 29.69 30.53
CA MET A 477 -36.80 29.49 31.48
C MET A 477 -35.82 30.65 31.47
N THR A 478 -35.78 31.41 32.57
CA THR A 478 -34.72 32.38 32.83
C THR A 478 -33.45 31.62 33.22
N ILE A 479 -32.52 31.47 32.29
CA ILE A 479 -31.15 31.03 32.61
C ILE A 479 -30.43 32.24 33.21
N VAL A 480 -30.24 32.25 34.53
CA VAL A 480 -29.48 33.31 35.21
C VAL A 480 -28.04 32.83 35.36
N PHE A 481 -27.11 33.52 34.71
CA PHE A 481 -25.68 33.37 34.93
C PHE A 481 -25.30 34.11 36.21
N VAL A 482 -24.92 33.39 37.26
CA VAL A 482 -24.24 33.98 38.43
C VAL A 482 -22.93 33.22 38.62
N GLN A 483 -21.80 33.92 38.44
CA GLN A 483 -20.45 33.45 38.79
C GLN A 483 -20.12 32.02 38.32
N GLY A 484 -20.33 31.74 37.04
CA GLY A 484 -19.92 30.46 36.42
C GLY A 484 -20.79 29.24 36.76
N VAL A 485 -21.88 29.40 37.52
CA VAL A 485 -22.80 28.30 37.86
C VAL A 485 -24.16 28.52 37.20
N VAL A 486 -24.57 27.58 36.35
CA VAL A 486 -25.92 27.57 35.74
C VAL A 486 -26.93 27.10 36.78
N ARG A 487 -27.82 27.99 37.24
CA ARG A 487 -28.95 27.62 38.12
C ARG A 487 -30.26 27.57 37.34
N PHE A 488 -30.92 26.40 37.36
CA PHE A 488 -32.26 26.22 36.82
C PHE A 488 -33.30 26.62 37.87
N LYS A 489 -34.00 27.75 37.67
CA LYS A 489 -35.20 28.07 38.48
C LYS A 489 -36.43 27.46 37.80
N GLY A 490 -37.07 26.50 38.46
CA GLY A 490 -38.39 26.01 38.09
C GLY A 490 -39.43 27.12 38.27
N GLY A 491 -40.08 27.50 37.17
CA GLY A 491 -41.27 28.35 37.20
C GLY A 491 -42.44 27.58 37.79
N ARG A 492 -43.15 28.21 38.73
CA ARG A 492 -44.31 27.67 39.45
C ARG A 492 -45.38 27.13 38.51
N GLN A 493 -46.06 26.09 38.96
CA GLN A 493 -47.40 25.71 38.48
C GLN A 493 -48.28 26.96 38.43
N ALA A 494 -48.89 27.21 37.28
CA ALA A 494 -50.13 27.96 37.19
C ALA A 494 -51.24 26.93 37.01
N ASN A 495 -52.24 27.02 37.90
CA ASN A 495 -53.47 26.20 37.90
C ASN A 495 -54.22 26.25 36.58
#